data_AF-Q17LV9-F1
#
_entry.id   AF-Q17LV9-F1
#
_cell.length_a   1.000
_cell.length_b   1.000
_cell.length_c   1.000
_cell.angle_alpha   90.00
_cell.angle_beta   90.00
_cell.angle_gamma   90.00
#
_symmetry.space_group_name_H-M   'P 1'
#
loop_
_entity.id
_entity.type
_entity.pdbx_description
1 polymer ?
#
loop_
_entity_poly.entity_id
_entity_poly.type
_entity_poly.pdbx_seq_one_letter_code
_entity_poly.pdbx_strand_id
1 'polypeptide(L)'
;MRNIWFEIFCSVAVFAFFGLSVNGQRRPVPGKSDKVDPTVARDRQNAKCVEEWYAKGAVGNPFGCQVGMKHFDQMEPDTKQAANSLPTSTFQIRLWPKAVVPYVYGAEFTELEEFLIDHAIWQFNTQTCIRFVPRTNQPYYVTFTRDDSGCWSYTGRYQNNQWNRVNLQPPCFSQGPGMVVHELMHSIGFHHEFIRPDRNQYIWVNQSATFSWPMVAKNFEVKKSEESEVYGTDFDYGSVMMYSRYAAAGGPDDAVMVNLKPWDPEEDFGNRTGFSYSDLIRVNYMYCNGTQWDVAVRKPFSLPIPVDHGKDQAPESPRPPKDYPPQYATIGDLQFDD
;
A
#
# COMPACT_ATOMS: atom_id res chain seq x y z
N MET A 1 -23.73 -45.80 30.66
CA MET A 1 -25.07 -45.65 30.04
C MET A 1 -25.72 -44.36 30.57
N ARG A 2 -26.23 -43.53 29.64
CA ARG A 2 -27.15 -42.36 29.80
C ARG A 2 -26.56 -41.09 30.41
N ASN A 3 -26.33 -40.04 29.61
CA ASN A 3 -27.25 -39.00 29.11
C ASN A 3 -27.70 -38.02 30.19
N ILE A 4 -27.39 -36.73 30.04
CA ILE A 4 -28.26 -35.57 30.31
C ILE A 4 -27.78 -34.39 29.44
N TRP A 5 -28.75 -33.82 28.72
CA TRP A 5 -28.71 -32.58 27.94
C TRP A 5 -28.90 -31.37 28.85
N PHE A 6 -28.36 -30.19 28.48
CA PHE A 6 -29.01 -28.90 28.77
C PHE A 6 -28.52 -27.82 27.79
N GLU A 7 -29.46 -27.30 26.98
CA GLU A 7 -29.33 -26.03 26.25
C GLU A 7 -29.76 -24.87 27.16
N ILE A 8 -29.13 -23.69 26.99
CA ILE A 8 -29.70 -22.40 27.40
C ILE A 8 -29.39 -21.33 26.32
N PHE A 9 -30.46 -20.80 25.73
CA PHE A 9 -30.55 -19.54 24.97
C PHE A 9 -30.82 -18.34 25.90
N CYS A 10 -30.45 -17.13 25.44
CA CYS A 10 -30.95 -15.76 25.74
C CYS A 10 -29.79 -14.79 26.07
N SER A 11 -29.84 -13.48 25.79
CA SER A 11 -30.68 -12.61 24.96
C SER A 11 -30.00 -11.23 24.95
N VAL A 12 -30.22 -10.47 23.87
CA VAL A 12 -29.76 -9.10 23.65
C VAL A 12 -30.53 -8.14 24.57
N ALA A 13 -29.82 -7.22 25.25
CA ALA A 13 -30.42 -6.13 26.02
C ALA A 13 -30.23 -4.79 25.30
N VAL A 14 -31.36 -4.16 24.96
CA VAL A 14 -31.49 -2.78 24.45
C VAL A 14 -31.65 -1.85 25.67
N PHE A 15 -30.79 -0.84 25.81
CA PHE A 15 -30.98 0.24 26.78
C PHE A 15 -31.62 1.45 26.10
N ALA A 16 -32.85 1.78 26.49
CA ALA A 16 -33.52 3.04 26.19
C ALA A 16 -33.33 4.00 27.39
N PHE A 17 -32.84 5.21 27.13
CA PHE A 17 -32.86 6.31 28.10
C PHE A 17 -33.98 7.28 27.76
N PHE A 18 -34.92 7.45 28.70
CA PHE A 18 -35.86 8.58 28.76
C PHE A 18 -35.29 9.63 29.72
N GLY A 19 -35.37 10.92 29.36
CA GLY A 19 -34.97 12.01 30.25
C GLY A 19 -35.19 13.42 29.71
N LEU A 20 -36.40 13.94 29.95
CA LEU A 20 -36.76 15.32 30.34
C LEU A 20 -36.51 16.50 29.38
N SER A 21 -37.64 17.08 28.98
CA SER A 21 -37.81 18.39 28.37
C SER A 21 -37.54 19.52 29.39
N VAL A 22 -36.60 20.42 29.07
CA VAL A 22 -36.49 21.73 29.71
C VAL A 22 -36.58 22.81 28.63
N ASN A 23 -37.57 23.69 28.79
CA ASN A 23 -37.90 24.78 27.89
C ASN A 23 -36.89 25.92 28.09
N GLY A 24 -35.99 26.12 27.11
CA GLY A 24 -34.99 27.20 27.11
C GLY A 24 -34.92 27.83 25.72
N GLN A 25 -35.09 29.14 25.66
CA GLN A 25 -35.24 29.96 24.45
C GLN A 25 -34.20 29.64 23.36
N ARG A 26 -34.68 29.29 22.16
CA ARG A 26 -33.85 29.12 20.96
C ARG A 26 -33.31 30.47 20.51
N ARG A 27 -31.99 30.66 20.53
CA ARG A 27 -31.30 31.64 19.68
C ARG A 27 -31.09 31.00 18.30
N PRO A 28 -31.39 31.69 17.19
CA PRO A 28 -31.15 31.14 15.86
C PRO A 28 -29.65 31.08 15.58
N VAL A 29 -29.12 29.87 15.38
CA VAL A 29 -27.79 29.66 14.81
C VAL A 29 -27.92 29.79 13.28
N PRO A 30 -27.10 30.61 12.60
CA PRO A 30 -27.17 30.75 11.15
C PRO A 30 -26.78 29.44 10.47
N GLY A 31 -27.50 29.09 9.40
CA GLY A 31 -27.44 27.79 8.73
C GLY A 31 -26.03 27.31 8.38
N LYS A 32 -25.68 26.14 8.88
CA LYS A 32 -24.63 25.30 8.28
C LYS A 32 -25.30 24.51 7.16
N SER A 33 -24.78 24.64 5.94
CA SER A 33 -25.11 23.72 4.85
C SER A 33 -24.75 22.30 5.28
N ASP A 34 -25.68 21.36 5.17
CA ASP A 34 -25.50 19.91 5.38
C ASP A 34 -24.60 19.28 4.30
N LYS A 35 -23.41 19.82 4.09
CA LYS A 35 -22.39 19.16 3.27
C LYS A 35 -21.64 18.22 4.21
N VAL A 36 -21.99 16.94 4.16
CA VAL A 36 -21.21 15.86 4.76
C VAL A 36 -19.77 16.02 4.27
N ASP A 37 -18.81 15.98 5.19
CA ASP A 37 -17.38 15.99 4.87
C ASP A 37 -17.09 14.90 3.82
N PRO A 38 -16.48 15.24 2.67
CA PRO A 38 -16.17 14.28 1.62
C PRO A 38 -15.38 13.06 2.10
N THR A 39 -14.54 13.21 3.12
CA THR A 39 -13.79 12.11 3.75
C THR A 39 -14.74 11.14 4.46
N VAL A 40 -15.64 11.66 5.30
CA VAL A 40 -16.68 10.89 6.00
C VAL A 40 -17.63 10.19 5.03
N ALA A 41 -17.95 10.82 3.89
CA ALA A 41 -18.79 10.21 2.86
C ALA A 41 -18.08 9.05 2.15
N ARG A 42 -16.79 9.22 1.81
CA ARG A 42 -15.93 8.18 1.23
C ARG A 42 -15.82 6.99 2.18
N ASP A 43 -15.52 7.23 3.44
CA ASP A 43 -15.30 6.17 4.42
C ASP A 43 -16.57 5.34 4.65
N ARG A 44 -17.76 5.97 4.63
CA ARG A 44 -19.05 5.24 4.66
C ARG A 44 -19.27 4.35 3.43
N GLN A 45 -18.90 4.82 2.23
CA GLN A 45 -19.06 4.02 1.02
C GLN A 45 -18.05 2.85 0.99
N ASN A 46 -16.83 3.08 1.47
CA ASN A 46 -15.83 2.02 1.64
C ASN A 46 -16.34 0.97 2.62
N ALA A 47 -16.81 1.38 3.81
CA ALA A 47 -17.37 0.47 4.81
C ALA A 47 -18.51 -0.37 4.24
N LYS A 48 -19.46 0.26 3.52
CA LYS A 48 -20.57 -0.45 2.87
C LYS A 48 -20.08 -1.48 1.84
N CYS A 49 -19.11 -1.12 1.01
CA CYS A 49 -18.55 -2.05 0.02
C CYS A 49 -17.86 -3.24 0.72
N VAL A 50 -17.08 -2.98 1.78
CA VAL A 50 -16.40 -4.01 2.57
C VAL A 50 -17.41 -4.96 3.23
N GLU A 51 -18.50 -4.44 3.79
CA GLU A 51 -19.58 -5.26 4.33
C GLU A 51 -20.20 -6.17 3.26
N GLU A 52 -20.50 -5.62 2.08
CA GLU A 52 -21.06 -6.41 0.96
C GLU A 52 -20.06 -7.42 0.38
N TRP A 53 -18.76 -7.13 0.42
CA TRP A 53 -17.69 -8.03 0.03
C TRP A 53 -17.73 -9.30 0.87
N TYR A 54 -17.64 -9.15 2.19
CA TYR A 54 -17.65 -10.29 3.10
C TYR A 54 -19.01 -10.99 3.15
N ALA A 55 -20.12 -10.25 3.02
CA ALA A 55 -21.46 -10.85 2.98
C ALA A 55 -21.68 -11.78 1.77
N LYS A 56 -20.93 -11.60 0.67
CA LYS A 56 -20.98 -12.47 -0.51
C LYS A 56 -19.97 -13.62 -0.47
N GLY A 57 -19.25 -13.78 0.65
CA GLY A 57 -18.25 -14.85 0.81
C GLY A 57 -16.95 -14.60 0.05
N ALA A 58 -16.70 -13.38 -0.42
CA ALA A 58 -15.40 -13.03 -0.98
C ALA A 58 -14.34 -13.02 0.12
N VAL A 59 -13.14 -13.53 -0.19
CA VAL A 59 -12.03 -13.67 0.76
C VAL A 59 -10.91 -12.69 0.42
N GLY A 60 -9.98 -12.49 1.36
CA GLY A 60 -8.87 -11.57 1.20
C GLY A 60 -9.18 -10.14 1.66
N ASN A 61 -8.22 -9.24 1.43
CA ASN A 61 -8.40 -7.82 1.71
C ASN A 61 -9.30 -7.23 0.62
N PRO A 62 -10.38 -6.50 0.96
CA PRO A 62 -11.32 -5.90 0.01
C PRO A 62 -10.70 -4.70 -0.72
N PHE A 63 -9.58 -4.92 -1.41
CA PHE A 63 -8.86 -3.92 -2.21
C PHE A 63 -9.79 -3.22 -3.21
N GLY A 64 -10.84 -3.90 -3.68
CA GLY A 64 -11.88 -3.36 -4.57
C GLY A 64 -12.75 -2.25 -3.98
N CYS A 65 -12.74 -2.07 -2.66
CA CYS A 65 -13.68 -1.22 -1.92
C CYS A 65 -13.14 0.17 -1.55
N GLN A 66 -12.14 0.67 -2.27
CA GLN A 66 -11.51 1.97 -2.02
C GLN A 66 -12.10 3.07 -2.94
N VAL A 67 -13.22 3.64 -2.53
CA VAL A 67 -13.86 4.76 -3.23
C VAL A 67 -12.93 5.99 -3.25
N GLY A 68 -12.86 6.64 -4.40
CA GLY A 68 -12.05 7.84 -4.62
C GLY A 68 -10.58 7.55 -4.97
N MET A 69 -10.16 6.28 -4.94
CA MET A 69 -8.83 5.87 -5.36
C MET A 69 -8.86 5.33 -6.79
N LYS A 70 -7.80 5.60 -7.55
CA LYS A 70 -7.60 5.02 -8.87
C LYS A 70 -6.80 3.75 -8.73
N HIS A 71 -7.12 2.75 -9.55
CA HIS A 71 -6.38 1.50 -9.61
C HIS A 71 -6.24 0.84 -8.23
N PHE A 72 -7.28 1.01 -7.39
CA PHE A 72 -7.43 0.49 -6.03
C PHE A 72 -6.69 1.24 -4.91
N ASP A 73 -5.46 1.74 -5.09
CA ASP A 73 -4.68 2.37 -4.00
C ASP A 73 -3.91 3.64 -4.44
N GLN A 74 -4.14 4.15 -5.65
CA GLN A 74 -3.44 5.34 -6.15
C GLN A 74 -4.28 6.60 -6.00
N MET A 75 -3.69 7.62 -5.37
CA MET A 75 -4.28 8.94 -5.26
C MET A 75 -3.63 9.91 -6.27
N GLU A 76 -4.47 10.53 -7.10
CA GLU A 76 -4.06 11.59 -8.03
C GLU A 76 -5.09 12.73 -7.91
N PRO A 77 -4.71 13.95 -7.47
CA PRO A 77 -5.62 15.08 -7.56
C PRO A 77 -5.86 15.37 -9.05
N ASP A 78 -7.11 15.58 -9.43
CA ASP A 78 -7.64 15.76 -10.80
C ASP A 78 -6.86 16.80 -11.64
N THR A 79 -5.68 16.41 -12.12
CA THR A 79 -4.73 17.24 -12.84
C THR A 79 -4.19 16.44 -14.01
N LYS A 80 -4.09 17.07 -15.18
CA LYS A 80 -3.50 16.50 -16.41
C LYS A 80 -1.98 16.39 -16.23
N GLN A 81 -1.51 15.52 -15.34
CA GLN A 81 -0.12 15.41 -14.94
C GLN A 81 0.27 13.93 -14.89
N ALA A 82 1.40 13.60 -15.53
CA ALA A 82 1.95 12.25 -15.54
C ALA A 82 2.97 12.09 -14.41
N ALA A 83 2.90 10.96 -13.70
CA ALA A 83 3.85 10.61 -12.63
C ALA A 83 4.84 9.53 -13.08
N ASN A 84 4.41 8.61 -13.95
CA ASN A 84 5.19 7.50 -14.48
C ASN A 84 5.58 7.69 -15.95
N SER A 85 5.91 8.91 -16.40
CA SER A 85 6.30 9.18 -17.80
C SER A 85 7.68 9.82 -17.91
N LEU A 86 8.23 9.85 -19.12
CA LEU A 86 9.39 10.69 -19.42
C LEU A 86 9.02 12.18 -19.44
N PRO A 87 9.99 13.08 -19.15
CA PRO A 87 9.73 14.51 -19.21
C PRO A 87 9.45 14.90 -20.65
N THR A 88 8.28 15.46 -20.92
CA THR A 88 7.92 16.01 -22.22
C THR A 88 7.46 17.45 -22.07
N SER A 89 7.43 18.23 -23.16
CA SER A 89 6.97 19.63 -23.14
C SER A 89 5.51 19.79 -22.69
N THR A 90 4.74 18.71 -22.63
CA THR A 90 3.31 18.68 -22.29
C THR A 90 3.01 18.23 -20.87
N PHE A 91 3.94 17.57 -20.17
CA PHE A 91 3.72 17.05 -18.81
C PHE A 91 4.86 17.45 -17.87
N GLN A 92 4.52 18.17 -16.79
CA GLN A 92 5.45 18.30 -15.66
C GLN A 92 5.48 16.98 -14.89
N ILE A 93 6.63 16.29 -14.89
CA ILE A 93 6.76 15.08 -14.09
C ILE A 93 6.85 15.45 -12.62
N ARG A 94 6.12 14.70 -11.80
CA ARG A 94 6.10 14.80 -10.34
C ARG A 94 7.27 14.03 -9.70
N LEU A 95 8.49 14.23 -10.17
CA LEU A 95 9.67 13.60 -9.54
C LEU A 95 10.13 14.36 -8.29
N TRP A 96 10.71 13.62 -7.36
CA TRP A 96 11.44 14.19 -6.24
C TRP A 96 12.79 14.76 -6.69
N PRO A 97 13.07 16.06 -6.46
CA PRO A 97 14.32 16.67 -6.89
C PRO A 97 15.54 15.95 -6.32
N LYS A 98 16.54 15.70 -7.18
CA LYS A 98 17.79 15.00 -6.82
C LYS A 98 17.58 13.61 -6.21
N ALA A 99 16.45 12.97 -6.49
CA ALA A 99 16.10 11.67 -5.91
C ALA A 99 16.00 11.69 -4.37
N VAL A 100 15.82 12.85 -3.73
CA VAL A 100 15.69 12.94 -2.26
C VAL A 100 14.22 13.07 -1.87
N VAL A 101 13.76 12.17 -1.00
CA VAL A 101 12.39 12.11 -0.48
C VAL A 101 12.43 12.36 1.03
N PRO A 102 12.24 13.61 1.49
CA PRO A 102 12.12 13.87 2.92
C PRO A 102 10.83 13.24 3.46
N TYR A 103 10.84 12.67 4.66
CA TYR A 103 9.66 12.08 5.27
C TYR A 103 9.48 12.45 6.75
N VAL A 104 8.24 12.31 7.22
CA VAL A 104 7.88 12.39 8.65
C VAL A 104 6.87 11.29 8.99
N TYR A 105 6.86 10.87 10.25
CA TYR A 105 5.77 10.09 10.82
C TYR A 105 4.64 11.04 11.26
N GLY A 106 3.50 10.96 10.58
CA GLY A 106 2.29 11.75 10.88
C GLY A 106 1.30 11.03 11.80
N ALA A 107 1.59 9.79 12.19
CA ALA A 107 0.83 8.99 13.11
C ALA A 107 1.77 8.11 13.95
N GLU A 108 1.23 7.53 15.03
CA GLU A 108 1.94 6.54 15.83
C GLU A 108 1.89 5.17 15.17
N PHE A 109 3.04 4.53 15.09
CA PHE A 109 3.21 3.16 14.63
C PHE A 109 3.79 2.32 15.78
N THR A 110 3.47 1.04 15.81
CA THR A 110 4.12 0.12 16.75
C THR A 110 5.57 -0.08 16.34
N GLU A 111 6.43 -0.53 17.27
CA GLU A 111 7.85 -0.80 17.00
C GLU A 111 8.06 -1.73 15.78
N LEU A 112 7.21 -2.75 15.63
CA LEU A 112 7.26 -3.65 14.47
C LEU A 112 6.85 -2.96 13.17
N GLU A 113 5.83 -2.10 13.21
CA GLU A 113 5.38 -1.34 12.04
C GLU A 113 6.46 -0.32 11.60
N GLU A 114 7.07 0.39 12.55
CA GLU A 114 8.20 1.30 12.28
C GLU A 114 9.40 0.53 11.71
N PHE A 115 9.74 -0.63 12.27
CA PHE A 115 10.79 -1.50 11.73
C PHE A 115 10.54 -1.89 10.26
N LEU A 116 9.29 -2.20 9.90
CA LEU A 116 8.93 -2.54 8.51
C LEU A 116 8.99 -1.32 7.57
N ILE A 117 8.63 -0.14 8.06
CA ILE A 117 8.80 1.12 7.32
C ILE A 117 10.28 1.41 7.09
N ASP A 118 11.09 1.33 8.15
CA ASP A 118 12.53 1.56 8.09
C ASP A 118 13.23 0.51 7.19
N HIS A 119 12.77 -0.74 7.20
CA HIS A 119 13.28 -1.77 6.30
C HIS A 119 12.97 -1.47 4.82
N ALA A 120 11.76 -1.00 4.51
CA ALA A 120 11.42 -0.55 3.16
C ALA A 120 12.30 0.64 2.73
N ILE A 121 12.45 1.64 3.61
CA ILE A 121 13.34 2.79 3.41
C ILE A 121 14.80 2.34 3.18
N TRP A 122 15.27 1.35 3.93
CA TRP A 122 16.60 0.77 3.77
C TRP A 122 16.78 0.14 2.38
N GLN A 123 15.78 -0.57 1.84
CA GLN A 123 15.83 -1.12 0.48
C GLN A 123 16.02 0.00 -0.56
N PHE A 124 15.22 1.06 -0.51
CA PHE A 124 15.39 2.21 -1.41
C PHE A 124 16.79 2.83 -1.30
N ASN A 125 17.24 3.09 -0.06
CA ASN A 125 18.49 3.78 0.21
C ASN A 125 19.74 2.97 -0.17
N THR A 126 19.64 1.63 -0.21
CA THR A 126 20.78 0.74 -0.51
C THR A 126 20.77 0.19 -1.93
N GLN A 127 19.60 0.01 -2.55
CA GLN A 127 19.46 -0.65 -3.86
C GLN A 127 19.23 0.33 -5.02
N THR A 128 18.93 1.61 -4.74
CA THR A 128 18.61 2.64 -5.76
C THR A 128 19.38 3.96 -5.50
N CYS A 129 19.21 5.00 -6.34
CA CYS A 129 19.67 6.37 -6.01
C CYS A 129 18.72 7.15 -5.11
N ILE A 130 17.49 6.66 -4.90
CA ILE A 130 16.53 7.37 -4.08
C ILE A 130 17.03 7.43 -2.64
N ARG A 131 16.92 8.60 -2.02
CA ARG A 131 17.29 8.84 -0.62
C ARG A 131 16.07 9.31 0.16
N PHE A 132 15.43 8.37 0.84
CA PHE A 132 14.47 8.68 1.89
C PHE A 132 15.23 9.17 3.12
N VAL A 133 14.92 10.38 3.56
CA VAL A 133 15.63 11.05 4.66
C VAL A 133 14.64 11.63 5.67
N PRO A 134 14.92 11.56 6.99
CA PRO A 134 14.13 12.29 7.97
C PRO A 134 14.12 13.77 7.62
N ARG A 135 12.91 14.35 7.55
CA ARG A 135 12.74 15.75 7.19
C ARG A 135 13.33 16.66 8.28
N THR A 136 13.99 17.72 7.84
CA THR A 136 14.39 18.84 8.68
C THR A 136 13.64 20.11 8.26
N ASN A 137 14.12 20.80 7.23
CA ASN A 137 13.56 22.08 6.76
C ASN A 137 13.02 22.02 5.33
N GLN A 138 12.98 20.84 4.70
CA GLN A 138 12.51 20.70 3.34
C GLN A 138 11.02 21.09 3.26
N PRO A 139 10.61 21.89 2.26
CA PRO A 139 9.24 22.39 2.17
C PRO A 139 8.23 21.32 1.76
N TYR A 140 8.68 20.30 1.02
CA TYR A 140 7.86 19.20 0.53
C TYR A 140 8.42 17.88 1.01
N TYR A 141 7.54 16.98 1.46
CA TYR A 141 7.90 15.75 2.13
C TYR A 141 6.74 14.77 2.11
N VAL A 142 7.04 13.48 2.25
CA VAL A 142 6.07 12.41 2.48
C VAL A 142 5.65 12.39 3.95
N THR A 143 4.36 12.22 4.21
CA THR A 143 3.84 11.97 5.55
C THR A 143 3.30 10.54 5.62
N PHE A 144 3.89 9.71 6.50
CA PHE A 144 3.32 8.40 6.82
C PHE A 144 2.11 8.57 7.73
N THR A 145 0.96 8.04 7.33
CA THR A 145 -0.31 8.16 8.05
C THR A 145 -1.00 6.81 8.22
N ARG A 146 -2.06 6.75 9.03
CA ARG A 146 -2.88 5.53 9.25
C ARG A 146 -4.35 5.81 9.60
N ASP A 147 -4.77 7.06 9.42
CA ASP A 147 -6.08 7.62 9.78
C ASP A 147 -7.17 7.26 8.76
N ASP A 148 -6.79 6.91 7.54
CA ASP A 148 -7.71 6.51 6.47
C ASP A 148 -7.69 4.98 6.29
N SER A 149 -8.77 4.42 5.71
CA SER A 149 -8.86 2.98 5.44
C SER A 149 -7.90 2.54 4.33
N GLY A 150 -7.23 1.40 4.52
CA GLY A 150 -6.41 0.73 3.51
C GLY A 150 -4.96 1.19 3.42
N CYS A 151 -4.25 0.58 2.47
CA CYS A 151 -2.89 0.97 2.04
C CYS A 151 -3.04 1.78 0.77
N TRP A 152 -2.44 2.97 0.72
CA TRP A 152 -2.47 3.81 -0.47
C TRP A 152 -1.44 4.94 -0.41
N SER A 153 -1.11 5.49 -1.57
CA SER A 153 -0.24 6.65 -1.68
C SER A 153 -0.63 7.56 -2.84
N TYR A 154 -0.25 8.83 -2.72
CA TYR A 154 -0.26 9.74 -3.85
C TYR A 154 0.85 9.41 -4.84
N THR A 155 0.55 9.51 -6.15
CA THR A 155 1.54 9.16 -7.17
C THR A 155 2.48 10.32 -7.52
N GLY A 156 3.69 10.26 -6.98
CA GLY A 156 4.76 11.25 -7.16
C GLY A 156 4.68 12.43 -6.17
N ARG A 157 5.48 13.47 -6.44
CA ARG A 157 5.63 14.66 -5.60
C ARG A 157 4.70 15.81 -5.97
N TYR A 158 4.02 16.35 -4.97
CA TYR A 158 3.17 17.54 -5.06
C TYR A 158 3.73 18.72 -4.27
N GLN A 159 3.34 19.93 -4.67
CA GLN A 159 3.64 21.17 -3.94
C GLN A 159 2.69 21.42 -2.76
N ASN A 160 1.65 20.61 -2.59
CA ASN A 160 0.82 20.60 -1.40
C ASN A 160 1.07 19.31 -0.64
N ASN A 161 1.57 19.39 0.60
CA ASN A 161 1.89 18.20 1.40
C ASN A 161 0.68 17.36 1.79
N GLN A 162 -0.54 17.91 1.71
CA GLN A 162 -1.76 17.11 1.84
C GLN A 162 -1.88 16.03 0.74
N TRP A 163 -1.17 16.21 -0.37
CA TRP A 163 -1.09 15.26 -1.49
C TRP A 163 0.25 14.52 -1.55
N ASN A 164 1.02 14.49 -0.46
CA ASN A 164 2.24 13.68 -0.34
C ASN A 164 2.09 12.72 0.85
N ARG A 165 1.04 11.90 0.82
CA ARG A 165 0.73 10.96 1.91
C ARG A 165 0.99 9.52 1.49
N VAL A 166 1.45 8.72 2.43
CA VAL A 166 1.53 7.27 2.37
C VAL A 166 0.75 6.75 3.56
N ASN A 167 -0.42 6.17 3.32
CA ASN A 167 -1.30 5.66 4.36
C ASN A 167 -1.07 4.15 4.54
N LEU A 168 -0.80 3.74 5.76
CA LEU A 168 -0.45 2.38 6.14
C LEU A 168 -1.33 1.93 7.30
N GLN A 169 -2.64 1.79 7.06
CA GLN A 169 -3.56 1.25 8.05
C GLN A 169 -3.42 -0.28 8.12
N PRO A 170 -3.36 -0.91 9.31
CA PRO A 170 -3.47 -2.36 9.40
C PRO A 170 -4.65 -2.89 8.55
N PRO A 171 -4.43 -3.89 7.69
CA PRO A 171 -3.33 -4.86 7.76
C PRO A 171 -2.16 -4.61 6.80
N CYS A 172 -1.79 -3.37 6.44
CA CYS A 172 -0.69 -3.11 5.49
C CYS A 172 0.65 -3.80 5.81
N PHE A 173 0.90 -4.09 7.08
CA PHE A 173 2.13 -4.73 7.55
C PHE A 173 2.06 -6.26 7.62
N SER A 174 0.87 -6.85 7.44
CA SER A 174 0.60 -8.28 7.70
C SER A 174 1.37 -9.24 6.79
N GLN A 175 1.80 -8.78 5.61
CA GLN A 175 2.49 -9.60 4.61
C GLN A 175 3.97 -9.20 4.46
N GLY A 176 4.52 -8.43 5.40
CA GLY A 176 5.92 -7.99 5.39
C GLY A 176 6.13 -6.64 4.68
N PRO A 177 7.38 -6.30 4.35
CA PRO A 177 7.76 -4.96 3.91
C PRO A 177 7.36 -4.63 2.46
N GLY A 178 7.02 -5.63 1.63
CA GLY A 178 6.71 -5.41 0.21
C GLY A 178 5.55 -4.44 -0.01
N MET A 179 4.52 -4.46 0.84
CA MET A 179 3.43 -3.48 0.77
C MET A 179 3.92 -2.05 1.07
N VAL A 180 4.84 -1.88 2.02
CA VAL A 180 5.40 -0.54 2.27
C VAL A 180 6.29 -0.10 1.10
N VAL A 181 7.08 -1.02 0.51
CA VAL A 181 7.85 -0.73 -0.71
C VAL A 181 6.94 -0.32 -1.86
N HIS A 182 5.79 -0.98 -2.03
CA HIS A 182 4.76 -0.64 -3.02
C HIS A 182 4.27 0.80 -2.88
N GLU A 183 3.84 1.18 -1.66
CA GLU A 183 3.34 2.53 -1.42
C GLU A 183 4.44 3.60 -1.56
N LEU A 184 5.68 3.27 -1.20
CA LEU A 184 6.81 4.14 -1.45
C LEU A 184 7.12 4.27 -2.95
N MET A 185 6.96 3.22 -3.75
CA MET A 185 7.09 3.29 -5.21
C MET A 185 6.03 4.21 -5.83
N HIS A 186 4.78 4.16 -5.35
CA HIS A 186 3.77 5.14 -5.71
C HIS A 186 4.20 6.57 -5.37
N SER A 187 4.70 6.79 -4.14
CA SER A 187 5.13 8.12 -3.69
C SER A 187 6.24 8.74 -4.54
N ILE A 188 7.02 7.92 -5.26
CA ILE A 188 8.06 8.40 -6.19
C ILE A 188 7.62 8.40 -7.66
N GLY A 189 6.40 7.99 -7.97
CA GLY A 189 5.78 8.21 -9.28
C GLY A 189 5.39 6.96 -10.06
N PHE A 190 5.60 5.75 -9.53
CA PHE A 190 5.27 4.53 -10.27
C PHE A 190 3.79 4.18 -10.23
N HIS A 191 3.26 3.74 -11.36
CA HIS A 191 1.95 3.10 -11.48
C HIS A 191 2.06 1.58 -11.34
N HIS A 192 0.92 0.91 -11.18
CA HIS A 192 0.90 -0.54 -11.16
C HIS A 192 1.35 -1.17 -12.48
N GLU A 193 1.89 -2.38 -12.38
CA GLU A 193 2.28 -3.17 -13.54
C GLU A 193 1.07 -3.57 -14.40
N PHE A 194 -0.05 -3.92 -13.77
CA PHE A 194 -1.25 -4.42 -14.46
C PHE A 194 -2.00 -3.37 -15.28
N ILE A 195 -1.62 -2.10 -15.17
CA ILE A 195 -2.21 -0.98 -15.92
C ILE A 195 -1.27 -0.40 -16.97
N ARG A 196 -0.11 -1.03 -17.20
CA ARG A 196 0.82 -0.63 -18.27
C ARG A 196 0.11 -0.52 -19.63
N PRO A 197 0.54 0.39 -20.52
CA PRO A 197 -0.05 0.56 -21.85
C PRO A 197 -0.04 -0.72 -22.69
N ASP A 198 0.96 -1.59 -22.50
CA ASP A 198 1.15 -2.86 -23.21
C ASP A 198 0.57 -4.07 -22.46
N ARG A 199 -0.06 -3.89 -21.30
CA ARG A 199 -0.49 -5.01 -20.41
C ARG A 199 -1.37 -6.04 -21.11
N ASN A 200 -2.19 -5.63 -22.08
CA ASN A 200 -3.10 -6.53 -22.80
C ASN A 200 -2.37 -7.58 -23.66
N GLN A 201 -1.05 -7.46 -23.85
CA GLN A 201 -0.22 -8.49 -24.50
C GLN A 201 0.21 -9.60 -23.52
N TYR A 202 0.07 -9.35 -22.22
CA TYR A 202 0.59 -10.19 -21.14
C TYR A 202 -0.53 -10.71 -20.23
N ILE A 203 -1.55 -9.90 -19.93
CA ILE A 203 -2.69 -10.34 -19.13
C ILE A 203 -4.02 -10.05 -19.82
N TRP A 204 -4.99 -10.93 -19.58
CA TRP A 204 -6.40 -10.69 -19.82
C TRP A 204 -7.10 -10.43 -18.48
N VAL A 205 -7.88 -9.35 -18.40
CA VAL A 205 -8.70 -9.04 -17.21
C VAL A 205 -10.11 -9.60 -17.41
N ASN A 206 -10.43 -10.64 -16.64
CA ASN A 206 -11.74 -11.25 -16.61
C ASN A 206 -12.70 -10.43 -15.74
N GLN A 207 -13.37 -9.45 -16.35
CA GLN A 207 -14.29 -8.56 -15.63
C GLN A 207 -15.46 -9.29 -14.95
N SER A 208 -15.89 -10.46 -15.44
CA SER A 208 -16.97 -11.22 -14.81
C SER A 208 -16.54 -11.95 -13.54
N ALA A 209 -15.23 -12.14 -13.32
CA ALA A 209 -14.66 -12.67 -12.09
C ALA A 209 -14.53 -11.61 -10.99
N THR A 210 -14.77 -10.32 -11.31
CA THR A 210 -14.63 -9.23 -10.33
C THR A 210 -15.82 -9.15 -9.39
N PHE A 211 -15.59 -8.64 -8.18
CA PHE A 211 -16.65 -8.26 -7.25
C PHE A 211 -17.52 -7.18 -7.89
N SER A 212 -18.81 -7.48 -8.05
CA SER A 212 -19.78 -6.60 -8.71
C SER A 212 -20.04 -5.34 -7.89
N TRP A 213 -19.23 -4.30 -8.12
CA TRP A 213 -19.38 -2.95 -7.58
C TRP A 213 -19.03 -1.90 -8.65
N PRO A 214 -19.74 -0.75 -8.71
CA PRO A 214 -19.66 0.18 -9.85
C PRO A 214 -18.26 0.70 -10.23
N MET A 215 -17.31 0.70 -9.29
CA MET A 215 -15.97 1.25 -9.50
C MET A 215 -14.90 0.21 -9.82
N VAL A 216 -15.12 -1.06 -9.47
CA VAL A 216 -14.08 -2.10 -9.54
C VAL A 216 -13.57 -2.27 -10.97
N ALA A 217 -14.48 -2.33 -11.96
CA ALA A 217 -14.10 -2.50 -13.35
C ALA A 217 -13.19 -1.38 -13.89
N LYS A 218 -13.41 -0.13 -13.45
CA LYS A 218 -12.65 1.04 -13.90
C LYS A 218 -11.21 1.04 -13.38
N ASN A 219 -10.96 0.41 -12.24
CA ASN A 219 -9.61 0.32 -11.68
C ASN A 219 -8.67 -0.55 -12.52
N PHE A 220 -9.20 -1.35 -13.45
CA PHE A 220 -8.40 -2.12 -14.42
C PHE A 220 -8.21 -1.43 -15.77
N GLU A 221 -8.62 -0.16 -15.91
CA GLU A 221 -8.36 0.64 -17.10
C GLU A 221 -6.86 0.81 -17.35
N VAL A 222 -6.46 0.68 -18.62
CA VAL A 222 -5.07 0.78 -19.05
C VAL A 222 -4.66 2.25 -19.11
N LYS A 223 -3.49 2.59 -18.55
CA LYS A 223 -2.90 3.94 -18.70
C LYS A 223 -2.47 4.16 -20.14
N LYS A 224 -2.60 5.39 -20.61
CA LYS A 224 -2.12 5.77 -21.94
C LYS A 224 -0.59 5.84 -21.98
N SER A 225 0.00 5.64 -23.15
CA SER A 225 1.46 5.71 -23.34
C SER A 225 2.06 7.07 -22.98
N GLU A 226 1.28 8.15 -23.01
CA GLU A 226 1.73 9.47 -22.58
C GLU A 226 1.76 9.63 -21.05
N GLU A 227 1.06 8.76 -20.32
CA GLU A 227 0.88 8.83 -18.86
C GLU A 227 1.72 7.77 -18.12
N SER A 228 2.09 6.68 -18.81
CA SER A 228 2.90 5.60 -18.27
C SER A 228 3.91 5.07 -19.29
N GLU A 229 5.18 5.08 -18.92
CA GLU A 229 6.31 4.57 -19.71
C GLU A 229 6.71 3.15 -19.23
N VAL A 230 7.21 2.33 -20.16
CA VAL A 230 7.63 0.93 -19.89
C VAL A 230 9.14 0.81 -19.61
N TYR A 231 9.89 1.89 -19.84
CA TYR A 231 11.32 2.03 -19.55
C TYR A 231 12.20 0.93 -20.16
N GLY A 232 11.77 0.38 -21.29
CA GLY A 232 12.48 -0.71 -21.99
C GLY A 232 12.52 -2.03 -21.23
N THR A 233 11.65 -2.22 -20.23
CA THR A 233 11.55 -3.46 -19.46
C THR A 233 10.39 -4.31 -19.92
N ASP A 234 10.59 -5.63 -19.89
CA ASP A 234 9.51 -6.61 -20.05
C ASP A 234 8.46 -6.45 -18.94
N PHE A 235 7.27 -6.99 -19.21
CA PHE A 235 6.19 -7.08 -18.23
C PHE A 235 6.58 -8.05 -17.13
N ASP A 236 6.47 -7.62 -15.88
CA ASP A 236 6.98 -8.35 -14.73
C ASP A 236 5.85 -8.78 -13.79
N TYR A 237 5.41 -10.03 -13.94
CA TYR A 237 4.41 -10.64 -13.07
C TYR A 237 4.85 -10.69 -11.60
N GLY A 238 6.14 -10.65 -11.30
CA GLY A 238 6.70 -10.67 -9.95
C GLY A 238 7.03 -9.28 -9.38
N SER A 239 6.76 -8.20 -10.12
CA SER A 239 7.01 -6.82 -9.67
C SER A 239 6.31 -6.53 -8.34
N VAL A 240 6.93 -5.71 -7.49
CA VAL A 240 6.23 -5.23 -6.27
C VAL A 240 5.02 -4.37 -6.63
N MET A 241 5.00 -3.78 -7.83
CA MET A 241 3.88 -3.01 -8.37
C MET A 241 2.83 -3.86 -9.10
N MET A 242 3.01 -5.18 -9.15
CA MET A 242 2.02 -6.10 -9.66
C MET A 242 1.07 -6.54 -8.55
N TYR A 243 -0.22 -6.47 -8.83
CA TYR A 243 -1.26 -7.00 -7.95
C TYR A 243 -1.39 -8.51 -8.09
N SER A 244 -1.86 -9.17 -7.03
CA SER A 244 -2.30 -10.57 -7.06
C SER A 244 -3.27 -10.82 -8.22
N ARG A 245 -3.20 -11.99 -8.85
CA ARG A 245 -4.12 -12.36 -9.93
C ARG A 245 -5.58 -12.44 -9.48
N TYR A 246 -5.81 -12.55 -8.17
CA TYR A 246 -7.12 -12.59 -7.52
C TYR A 246 -7.57 -11.22 -7.00
N ALA A 247 -6.82 -10.15 -7.27
CA ALA A 247 -7.20 -8.82 -6.82
C ALA A 247 -8.60 -8.43 -7.32
N ALA A 248 -9.43 -7.97 -6.39
CA ALA A 248 -10.83 -7.60 -6.62
C ALA A 248 -11.75 -8.75 -7.10
N ALA A 249 -11.37 -10.01 -6.88
CA ALA A 249 -12.20 -11.18 -7.21
C ALA A 249 -13.52 -11.21 -6.43
N GLY A 250 -14.60 -11.64 -7.09
CA GLY A 250 -15.91 -11.84 -6.45
C GLY A 250 -15.97 -13.12 -5.62
N GLY A 251 -15.12 -14.10 -5.93
CA GLY A 251 -14.99 -15.37 -5.23
C GLY A 251 -13.51 -15.73 -4.95
N PRO A 252 -13.27 -16.70 -4.05
CA PRO A 252 -11.93 -17.04 -3.56
C PRO A 252 -10.97 -17.55 -4.63
N ASP A 253 -11.47 -18.26 -5.64
CA ASP A 253 -10.65 -18.90 -6.67
C ASP A 253 -10.83 -18.24 -8.05
N ASP A 254 -11.54 -17.10 -8.10
CA ASP A 254 -11.87 -16.39 -9.32
C ASP A 254 -10.69 -15.51 -9.75
N ALA A 255 -9.75 -16.09 -10.50
CA ALA A 255 -8.65 -15.33 -11.09
C ALA A 255 -9.20 -14.21 -11.99
N VAL A 256 -8.95 -12.97 -11.59
CA VAL A 256 -9.35 -11.76 -12.32
C VAL A 256 -8.33 -11.43 -13.40
N MET A 257 -7.04 -11.63 -13.14
CA MET A 257 -5.98 -11.42 -14.14
C MET A 257 -5.42 -12.77 -14.59
N VAL A 258 -5.55 -13.06 -15.87
CA VAL A 258 -5.07 -14.33 -16.47
C VAL A 258 -3.87 -14.02 -17.34
N ASN A 259 -2.74 -14.71 -17.11
CA ASN A 259 -1.55 -14.56 -17.94
C ASN A 259 -1.76 -15.16 -19.34
N LEU A 260 -1.31 -14.41 -20.35
CA LEU A 260 -1.31 -14.78 -21.78
C LEU A 260 0.09 -15.23 -22.24
N LYS A 261 1.11 -15.00 -21.41
CA LYS A 261 2.49 -15.47 -21.61
C LYS A 261 2.86 -16.47 -20.51
N PRO A 262 3.89 -17.31 -20.72
CA PRO A 262 4.32 -18.28 -19.72
C PRO A 262 4.61 -17.62 -18.37
N TRP A 263 3.97 -18.16 -17.35
CA TRP A 263 4.18 -17.87 -15.93
C TRP A 263 3.76 -19.13 -15.17
N ASP A 264 4.35 -19.36 -14.01
CA ASP A 264 4.03 -20.53 -13.21
C ASP A 264 2.55 -20.49 -12.80
N PRO A 265 1.74 -21.52 -13.15
CA PRO A 265 0.34 -21.54 -12.77
C PRO A 265 0.13 -21.61 -11.25
N GLU A 266 1.09 -22.15 -10.50
CA GLU A 266 1.03 -22.31 -9.03
C GLU A 266 1.43 -21.04 -8.28
N GLU A 267 2.17 -20.13 -8.91
CA GLU A 267 2.62 -18.87 -8.32
C GLU A 267 1.62 -17.73 -8.57
N ASP A 268 1.25 -16.99 -7.53
CA ASP A 268 0.48 -15.75 -7.67
C ASP A 268 1.31 -14.64 -8.36
N PHE A 269 0.64 -13.58 -8.78
CA PHE A 269 1.30 -12.36 -9.24
C PHE A 269 1.67 -11.43 -8.07
N GLY A 270 2.68 -10.60 -8.32
CA GLY A 270 3.29 -9.71 -7.35
C GLY A 270 4.15 -10.46 -6.32
N ASN A 271 5.01 -9.72 -5.63
CA ASN A 271 5.78 -10.26 -4.50
C ASN A 271 5.44 -9.50 -3.20
N ARG A 272 5.91 -10.00 -2.05
CA ARG A 272 5.70 -9.39 -0.73
C ARG A 272 6.99 -8.99 -0.02
N THR A 273 8.11 -9.09 -0.72
CA THR A 273 9.46 -8.90 -0.17
C THR A 273 10.04 -7.51 -0.44
N GLY A 274 9.82 -6.97 -1.64
CA GLY A 274 10.52 -5.76 -2.10
C GLY A 274 10.66 -5.70 -3.61
N PHE A 275 11.65 -4.94 -4.09
CA PHE A 275 11.86 -4.75 -5.53
C PHE A 275 12.14 -6.04 -6.28
N SER A 276 11.53 -6.19 -7.46
CA SER A 276 12.04 -7.09 -8.48
C SER A 276 13.23 -6.47 -9.22
N TYR A 277 13.89 -7.28 -10.06
CA TYR A 277 14.96 -6.78 -10.93
C TYR A 277 14.47 -5.69 -11.90
N SER A 278 13.28 -5.85 -12.48
CA SER A 278 12.68 -4.86 -13.37
C SER A 278 12.32 -3.58 -12.63
N ASP A 279 11.84 -3.66 -11.39
CA ASP A 279 11.56 -2.47 -10.56
C ASP A 279 12.82 -1.61 -10.38
N LEU A 280 13.96 -2.24 -10.07
CA LEU A 280 15.24 -1.54 -9.91
C LEU A 280 15.70 -0.86 -11.21
N ILE A 281 15.56 -1.52 -12.36
CA ILE A 281 15.88 -0.92 -13.66
C ILE A 281 15.06 0.34 -13.89
N ARG A 282 13.75 0.28 -13.62
CA ARG A 282 12.83 1.40 -13.86
C ARG A 282 13.08 2.57 -12.93
N VAL A 283 13.29 2.31 -11.63
CA VAL A 283 13.68 3.35 -10.66
C VAL A 283 14.97 4.03 -11.11
N ASN A 284 15.97 3.24 -11.51
CA ASN A 284 17.25 3.76 -11.97
C ASN A 284 17.15 4.57 -13.27
N TYR A 285 16.32 4.11 -14.21
CA TYR A 285 16.06 4.84 -15.43
C TYR A 285 15.42 6.20 -15.14
N MET A 286 14.40 6.22 -14.28
CA MET A 286 13.61 7.43 -13.99
C MET A 286 14.38 8.48 -13.17
N TYR A 287 15.20 8.05 -12.20
CA TYR A 287 15.83 8.97 -11.24
C TYR A 287 17.35 9.07 -11.32
N CYS A 288 18.03 8.04 -11.83
CA CYS A 288 19.46 7.87 -11.59
C CYS A 288 20.34 8.13 -12.82
N ASN A 289 19.76 8.17 -14.02
CA ASN A 289 20.45 8.55 -15.25
C ASN A 289 20.48 10.09 -15.38
N GLY A 290 21.40 10.74 -14.65
CA GLY A 290 21.65 12.19 -14.75
C GLY A 290 21.89 12.90 -13.41
N THR A 291 21.64 12.23 -12.29
CA THR A 291 22.16 12.66 -11.00
C THR A 291 23.64 12.31 -10.95
N GLN A 292 24.51 13.32 -10.79
CA GLN A 292 25.89 13.05 -10.39
C GLN A 292 25.81 12.32 -9.05
N TRP A 293 26.02 11.01 -9.11
CA TRP A 293 26.10 10.16 -7.94
C TRP A 293 27.33 10.57 -7.15
N ASP A 294 27.16 11.49 -6.22
CA ASP A 294 28.19 11.81 -5.25
C ASP A 294 28.51 10.54 -4.46
N VAL A 295 29.69 9.99 -4.72
CA VAL A 295 30.26 8.79 -4.08
C VAL A 295 30.28 8.92 -2.54
N ALA A 296 30.11 10.14 -2.01
CA ALA A 296 30.01 10.44 -0.58
C ALA A 296 28.74 9.90 0.11
N VAL A 297 27.67 9.54 -0.62
CA VAL A 297 26.44 8.94 -0.03
C VAL A 297 26.54 7.41 0.11
N ARG A 298 27.74 6.83 -0.07
CA ARG A 298 28.02 5.41 0.19
C ARG A 298 28.15 5.05 1.67
N LYS A 299 27.93 5.96 2.62
CA LYS A 299 27.85 5.50 4.02
C LYS A 299 26.58 4.66 4.14
N PRO A 300 26.67 3.36 4.43
CA PRO A 300 25.47 2.58 4.74
C PRO A 300 24.75 3.32 5.86
N PHE A 301 23.46 3.58 5.65
CA PHE A 301 22.61 3.99 6.74
C PHE A 301 22.59 2.81 7.71
N SER A 302 23.38 2.92 8.78
CA SER A 302 23.26 2.02 9.92
C SER A 302 21.86 2.25 10.48
N LEU A 303 21.01 1.23 10.49
CA LEU A 303 19.77 1.30 11.26
C LEU A 303 20.12 1.77 12.67
N PRO A 304 19.37 2.74 13.25
CA PRO A 304 19.49 3.00 14.67
C PRO A 304 19.24 1.68 15.40
N ILE A 305 20.25 1.18 16.11
CA ILE A 305 20.03 0.11 17.08
C ILE A 305 18.98 0.63 18.06
N PRO A 306 17.90 -0.11 18.35
CA PRO A 306 16.92 0.28 19.35
C PRO A 306 17.64 0.74 20.61
N VAL A 307 17.33 1.95 21.06
CA VAL A 307 17.98 2.52 22.25
C VAL A 307 17.61 1.65 23.43
N ASP A 308 18.60 0.91 23.95
CA ASP A 308 18.53 0.17 25.21
C ASP A 308 18.18 1.17 26.33
N HIS A 309 16.90 1.22 26.69
CA HIS A 309 16.45 1.85 27.91
C HIS A 309 16.88 0.99 29.10
N GLY A 310 18.18 1.08 29.44
CA GLY A 310 18.74 0.77 30.74
C GLY A 310 18.42 -0.62 31.28
N LYS A 311 19.42 -1.51 31.18
CA LYS A 311 19.56 -2.73 31.98
C LYS A 311 19.12 -2.52 33.43
N ASP A 312 18.00 -3.14 33.80
CA ASP A 312 17.84 -3.80 35.09
C ASP A 312 17.06 -5.11 34.87
N GLN A 313 17.79 -6.22 35.02
CA GLN A 313 17.36 -7.62 35.11
C GLN A 313 16.46 -8.15 33.97
N ALA A 314 17.10 -8.75 32.96
CA ALA A 314 16.43 -9.63 32.02
C ALA A 314 15.94 -10.90 32.75
N PRO A 315 14.64 -11.23 32.74
CA PRO A 315 14.21 -12.61 32.98
C PRO A 315 14.62 -13.46 31.77
N GLU A 316 15.18 -14.64 32.04
CA GLU A 316 15.54 -15.65 31.04
C GLU A 316 14.39 -15.84 30.02
N SER A 317 14.70 -15.68 28.74
CA SER A 317 13.79 -16.00 27.64
C SER A 317 13.36 -17.48 27.73
N PRO A 318 12.07 -17.81 27.68
CA PRO A 318 11.65 -19.20 27.59
C PRO A 318 12.20 -19.79 26.29
N ARG A 319 12.86 -20.96 26.39
CA ARG A 319 13.26 -21.75 25.22
C ARG A 319 12.04 -22.01 24.32
N PRO A 320 12.17 -21.89 22.99
CA PRO A 320 11.07 -22.18 22.08
C PRO A 320 10.62 -23.65 22.22
N PRO A 321 9.31 -23.94 22.15
CA PRO A 321 8.80 -25.31 22.11
C PRO A 321 9.41 -26.08 20.94
N LYS A 322 9.72 -27.36 21.16
CA LYS A 322 10.48 -28.22 20.24
C LYS A 322 9.74 -28.68 18.97
N ASP A 323 8.53 -28.21 18.72
CA ASP A 323 7.69 -28.74 17.64
C ASP A 323 7.18 -27.62 16.73
N TYR A 324 8.01 -27.20 15.78
CA TYR A 324 7.57 -26.55 14.53
C TYR A 324 8.11 -27.34 13.32
N PRO A 325 7.26 -27.68 12.34
CA PRO A 325 7.69 -28.40 11.15
C PRO A 325 8.57 -27.51 10.23
N PRO A 326 9.54 -28.09 9.50
CA PRO A 326 10.56 -27.33 8.80
C PRO A 326 10.06 -26.86 7.44
N GLN A 327 9.76 -25.56 7.28
CA GLN A 327 9.64 -24.93 5.95
C GLN A 327 10.16 -23.50 5.92
N TYR A 328 11.28 -23.17 6.57
CA TYR A 328 12.05 -21.97 6.22
C TYR A 328 13.53 -22.25 6.50
N ALA A 329 14.27 -22.61 5.46
CA ALA A 329 15.73 -22.67 5.53
C ALA A 329 16.27 -21.24 5.62
N THR A 330 17.03 -20.97 6.66
CA THR A 330 17.77 -19.72 6.84
C THR A 330 18.81 -19.58 5.72
N ILE A 331 18.71 -18.51 4.93
CA ILE A 331 19.75 -18.13 3.97
C ILE A 331 20.96 -17.66 4.75
N GLY A 332 21.91 -18.57 4.91
CA GLY A 332 23.19 -18.35 5.55
C GLY A 332 23.98 -19.64 5.41
N ASP A 333 24.34 -19.97 4.16
CA ASP A 333 25.49 -20.80 3.77
C ASP A 333 25.42 -21.05 2.25
N LEU A 334 25.90 -20.07 1.47
CA LEU A 334 26.39 -20.34 0.11
C LEU A 334 27.86 -19.92 0.10
N GLN A 335 28.73 -20.90 0.35
CA GLN A 335 30.15 -20.81 0.03
C GLN A 335 30.27 -20.78 -1.50
N PHE A 336 30.96 -19.78 -2.02
CA PHE A 336 31.46 -19.77 -3.38
C PHE A 336 32.78 -20.54 -3.38
N ASP A 337 32.84 -21.66 -4.10
CA ASP A 337 34.09 -22.26 -4.56
C ASP A 337 34.26 -21.96 -6.05
N ASP A 338 35.53 -21.72 -6.43
CA ASP A 338 36.07 -21.11 -7.66
C ASP A 338 35.57 -21.64 -9.03
#